data_AF-A0A9N9JDP0-F1
#
_entry.id   AF-A0A9N9JDP0-F1
#
_cell.length_a   1.000
_cell.length_b   1.000
_cell.length_c   1.000
_cell.angle_alpha   90.00
_cell.angle_beta   90.00
_cell.angle_gamma   90.00
#
_symmetry.space_group_name_H-M   'P 1'
#
loop_
_entity.id
_entity.type
_entity.pdbx_description
1 polymer ?
#
loop_
_entity_poly.entity_id
_entity_poly.type
_entity_poly.pdbx_seq_one_letter_code
_entity_poly.pdbx_strand_id
1 'polypeptide(L)'
;MQLQMLIDERKKNNADFHEMSTSQKTLFWDSVATKINFEYGTFFREQNCKEKFKLLVKEYKNMAANSSENESPSYVTNNEVYQTSSAPTYHDSNSNNDETSNSTLANSEEN
;
A
#
# COMPACT_ATOMS: atom_id res chain seq x y z
N MET A 1 -2.80 -9.24 -4.87
CA MET A 1 -3.18 -8.94 -3.46
C MET A 1 -3.95 -10.12 -2.90
N GLN A 2 -3.69 -10.48 -1.65
CA GLN A 2 -4.33 -11.63 -1.01
C GLN A 2 -5.71 -11.28 -0.47
N LEU A 3 -6.73 -11.63 -1.26
CA LEU A 3 -8.11 -11.19 -1.06
C LEU A 3 -8.75 -11.79 0.19
N GLN A 4 -8.45 -13.04 0.52
CA GLN A 4 -9.04 -13.70 1.67
C GLN A 4 -8.68 -12.98 2.97
N MET A 5 -7.39 -12.72 3.20
CA MET A 5 -6.91 -11.99 4.37
C MET A 5 -7.49 -10.56 4.44
N LEU A 6 -7.58 -9.85 3.31
CA LEU A 6 -8.21 -8.53 3.24
C LEU A 6 -9.69 -8.57 3.66
N ILE A 7 -10.44 -9.56 3.17
CA ILE A 7 -11.86 -9.75 3.51
C ILE A 7 -12.01 -10.10 4.99
N ASP A 8 -11.19 -11.01 5.51
CA ASP A 8 -11.30 -11.48 6.89
C ASP A 8 -10.96 -10.37 7.89
N GLU A 9 -9.88 -9.62 7.67
CA GLU A 9 -9.52 -8.46 8.50
C GLU A 9 -10.62 -7.38 8.46
N ARG A 10 -11.21 -7.11 7.29
CA ARG A 10 -12.27 -6.12 7.17
C ARG A 10 -13.59 -6.59 7.77
N LYS A 11 -13.92 -7.88 7.71
CA LYS A 11 -15.08 -8.47 8.39
C LYS A 11 -14.92 -8.44 9.90
N LYS A 12 -13.75 -8.86 10.40
CA LYS A 12 -13.42 -8.89 11.83
C LYS A 12 -13.56 -7.52 12.48
N ASN A 13 -13.10 -6.47 11.81
CA ASN A 13 -13.13 -5.10 12.33
C ASN A 13 -14.32 -4.29 11.79
N ASN A 14 -15.39 -4.93 11.32
CA ASN A 14 -16.42 -4.22 10.56
C ASN A 14 -17.15 -3.16 11.36
N ALA A 15 -17.60 -3.50 12.56
CA ALA A 15 -18.30 -2.56 13.44
C ALA A 15 -17.42 -1.34 13.74
N ASP A 16 -16.22 -1.59 14.28
CA ASP A 16 -15.27 -0.53 14.64
C ASP A 16 -14.90 0.34 13.43
N PHE A 17 -14.69 -0.27 12.26
CA PHE A 17 -14.33 0.48 11.06
C PHE A 17 -15.40 1.51 10.67
N HIS A 18 -16.69 1.24 10.90
CA HIS A 18 -17.73 2.22 10.58
C HIS A 18 -17.66 3.46 11.50
N GLU A 19 -17.30 3.25 12.76
CA GLU A 19 -17.15 4.30 13.78
C GLU A 19 -15.80 5.05 13.71
N MET A 20 -14.80 4.50 13.02
CA MET A 20 -13.49 5.14 12.86
C MET A 20 -13.57 6.46 12.08
N SER A 21 -12.81 7.45 12.55
CA SER A 21 -12.48 8.67 11.79
C SER A 21 -11.67 8.36 10.52
N THR A 22 -11.52 9.35 9.63
CA THR A 22 -10.78 9.19 8.38
C THR A 22 -9.32 8.79 8.61
N SER A 23 -8.63 9.41 9.58
CA SER A 23 -7.23 9.08 9.89
C SER A 23 -7.11 7.65 10.43
N GLN A 24 -8.02 7.22 11.31
CA GLN A 24 -8.06 5.86 11.81
C GLN A 24 -8.34 4.84 10.71
N LYS A 25 -9.21 5.15 9.75
CA LYS A 25 -9.45 4.31 8.57
C LYS A 25 -8.19 4.17 7.71
N THR A 26 -7.41 5.24 7.54
CA THR A 26 -6.12 5.19 6.83
C THR A 26 -5.15 4.25 7.55
N LEU A 27 -4.97 4.41 8.87
CA LEU A 27 -4.11 3.54 9.69
C LEU A 27 -4.57 2.08 9.67
N PHE A 28 -5.88 1.83 9.67
CA PHE A 28 -6.43 0.49 9.52
C PHE A 28 -6.01 -0.15 8.19
N TRP A 29 -6.17 0.56 7.07
CA TRP A 29 -5.81 0.02 5.76
C TRP A 29 -4.31 -0.20 5.62
N ASP A 30 -3.50 0.69 6.19
CA ASP A 30 -2.05 0.52 6.24
C ASP A 30 -1.67 -0.73 7.05
N SER A 31 -2.25 -0.92 8.24
CA SER A 31 -2.03 -2.12 9.05
C SER A 31 -2.39 -3.41 8.32
N VAL A 32 -3.52 -3.44 7.59
CA VAL A 32 -3.90 -4.60 6.77
C VAL A 32 -2.87 -4.83 5.65
N ALA A 33 -2.41 -3.77 4.99
CA ALA A 33 -1.38 -3.87 3.97
C ALA A 33 -0.07 -4.43 4.54
N THR A 34 0.38 -3.94 5.70
CA THR A 34 1.57 -4.45 6.41
C THR A 34 1.44 -5.94 6.72
N LYS A 35 0.28 -6.40 7.24
CA LYS A 35 0.05 -7.81 7.54
C LYS A 35 0.13 -8.69 6.29
N ILE A 36 -0.51 -8.28 5.19
CA ILE A 36 -0.47 -9.01 3.92
C ILE A 36 0.97 -9.04 3.36
N ASN A 37 1.67 -7.92 3.41
CA ASN A 37 3.04 -7.83 2.94
C ASN A 37 3.99 -8.73 3.72
N PHE A 38 3.82 -8.78 5.04
CA PHE A 38 4.60 -9.65 5.91
C PHE A 38 4.38 -11.13 5.58
N GLU A 39 3.12 -11.56 5.47
CA GLU A 39 2.77 -12.97 5.26
C GLU A 39 3.14 -13.47 3.85
N TYR A 40 3.06 -12.62 2.84
CA TYR A 40 3.18 -13.04 1.43
C TYR A 40 4.35 -12.43 0.66
N GLY A 41 5.21 -11.66 1.33
CA GLY A 41 6.37 -11.01 0.70
C GLY A 41 5.97 -9.98 -0.37
N THR A 42 4.85 -9.28 -0.18
CA THR A 42 4.33 -8.27 -1.12
C THR A 42 4.63 -6.84 -0.68
N PHE A 43 4.25 -5.84 -1.50
CA PHE A 43 4.51 -4.41 -1.24
C PHE A 43 3.26 -3.53 -1.44
N PHE A 44 2.11 -3.96 -0.93
CA PHE A 44 0.88 -3.17 -0.96
C PHE A 44 0.96 -1.99 0.01
N ARG A 45 0.26 -0.90 -0.35
CA ARG A 45 -0.02 0.25 0.51
C ARG A 45 -1.49 0.26 0.93
N GLU A 46 -1.82 1.10 1.89
CA GLU A 46 -3.18 1.38 2.36
C GLU A 46 -4.20 1.54 1.20
N GLN A 47 -3.81 2.28 0.16
CA GLN A 47 -4.69 2.65 -0.94
C GLN A 47 -5.01 1.43 -1.81
N ASN A 48 -4.04 0.51 -2.00
CA ASN A 48 -4.27 -0.72 -2.74
C ASN A 48 -5.35 -1.57 -2.04
N CYS A 49 -5.24 -1.73 -0.71
CA CYS A 49 -6.22 -2.48 0.08
C CYS A 49 -7.61 -1.85 0.02
N LYS A 50 -7.69 -0.53 0.24
CA LYS A 50 -8.94 0.24 0.19
C LYS A 50 -9.63 0.16 -1.16
N GLU A 51 -8.89 0.36 -2.25
CA GLU A 51 -9.44 0.32 -3.61
C GLU A 51 -9.94 -1.07 -3.96
N LYS A 52 -9.16 -2.11 -3.69
CA LYS A 52 -9.61 -3.47 -3.98
C LYS A 52 -10.82 -3.84 -3.15
N PHE A 53 -10.88 -3.47 -1.86
CA PHE A 53 -12.05 -3.75 -1.06
C PHE A 53 -13.30 -3.03 -1.60
N LYS A 54 -13.16 -1.77 -2.04
CA LYS A 54 -14.25 -1.05 -2.71
C LYS A 54 -14.73 -1.77 -3.98
N LEU A 55 -13.80 -2.27 -4.79
CA LEU A 55 -14.12 -3.05 -6.00
C LEU A 55 -14.86 -4.34 -5.64
N LEU A 56 -14.39 -5.09 -4.65
CA LEU A 56 -15.07 -6.31 -4.18
C LEU A 56 -16.52 -6.03 -3.73
N VAL A 57 -16.74 -4.96 -2.96
CA VAL A 57 -18.09 -4.58 -2.52
C VAL A 57 -18.97 -4.19 -3.71
N LYS A 58 -18.42 -3.49 -4.71
CA LYS A 58 -19.15 -3.13 -5.93
C LYS A 58 -19.54 -4.38 -6.72
N GLU A 59 -18.59 -5.28 -6.95
CA GLU A 59 -18.83 -6.54 -7.67
C GLU A 59 -19.87 -7.40 -6.96
N TYR A 60 -19.76 -7.53 -5.63
CA TYR A 60 -20.75 -8.26 -4.82
C TYR A 60 -22.16 -7.65 -4.96
N LYS A 61 -22.28 -6.33 -4.89
CA LYS A 61 -23.57 -5.64 -5.07
C LYS A 61 -24.14 -5.83 -6.46
N ASN A 62 -23.30 -5.77 -7.49
CA ASN A 62 -23.72 -6.00 -8.87
C ASN A 62 -24.20 -7.45 -9.06
N MET A 63 -23.49 -8.43 -8.52
CA MET A 63 -23.92 -9.83 -8.55
C MET A 63 -25.24 -10.04 -7.82
N ALA A 64 -25.41 -9.43 -6.64
CA ALA A 64 -26.64 -9.50 -5.87
C ALA A 64 -27.83 -8.86 -6.60
N ALA A 65 -27.62 -7.74 -7.29
CA ALA A 65 -28.64 -7.07 -8.09
C ALA A 65 -29.02 -7.84 -9.36
N ASN A 66 -28.06 -8.51 -10.00
CA ASN A 66 -28.31 -9.30 -11.21
C ASN A 66 -28.90 -10.69 -10.89
N SER A 67 -28.76 -11.16 -9.64
CA SER A 67 -29.38 -12.43 -9.20
C SER A 67 -30.89 -12.32 -9.03
N SER A 68 -31.48 -11.11 -9.14
CA SER A 68 -32.94 -10.91 -9.25
C SER A 68 -33.47 -10.88 -10.69
N GLU A 69 -32.60 -10.92 -11.72
CA GLU A 69 -33.01 -10.94 -13.13
C GLU A 69 -32.08 -11.89 -13.94
N ASN A 70 -32.53 -13.14 -14.15
CA ASN A 70 -32.15 -14.15 -15.15
C ASN A 70 -30.73 -14.12 -15.82
N GLU A 71 -29.97 -15.19 -15.55
CA GLU A 71 -28.91 -15.87 -16.35
C GLU A 71 -27.95 -15.07 -17.26
N SER A 72 -26.69 -14.89 -16.82
CA SER A 72 -25.46 -15.47 -17.43
C SER A 72 -24.19 -14.78 -16.91
N PRO A 73 -23.17 -15.50 -16.41
CA PRO A 73 -21.92 -14.89 -15.97
C PRO A 73 -20.98 -14.64 -17.17
N SER A 74 -20.77 -13.37 -17.53
CA SER A 74 -19.58 -12.99 -18.31
C SER A 74 -18.42 -12.75 -17.33
N TYR A 75 -17.58 -13.76 -17.18
CA TYR A 75 -16.28 -13.61 -16.52
C TYR A 75 -15.42 -12.68 -17.38
N VAL A 76 -15.08 -11.50 -16.85
CA VAL A 76 -13.93 -10.73 -17.33
C VAL A 76 -12.81 -10.91 -16.30
N THR A 77 -12.05 -11.99 -16.47
CA THR A 77 -10.64 -12.04 -16.05
C THR A 77 -9.86 -11.09 -16.95
N ASN A 78 -9.16 -10.12 -16.36
CA ASN A 78 -7.74 -9.79 -16.61
C ASN A 78 -7.41 -8.39 -16.09
N ASN A 79 -6.44 -8.32 -15.17
CA ASN A 79 -5.25 -7.48 -15.29
C ASN A 79 -4.25 -7.90 -14.20
N GLU A 80 -3.69 -9.11 -14.36
CA GLU A 80 -2.27 -9.34 -14.06
C GLU A 80 -1.54 -9.31 -15.40
N VAL A 81 -1.01 -8.15 -15.76
CA VAL A 81 0.16 -8.03 -16.62
C VAL A 81 0.98 -6.89 -16.04
N TYR A 82 2.07 -7.23 -15.37
CA TYR A 82 3.39 -6.72 -15.73
C TYR A 82 4.43 -7.78 -15.34
N GLN A 83 4.77 -8.62 -16.32
CA GLN A 83 6.11 -9.19 -16.38
C GLN A 83 7.06 -8.11 -16.92
N THR A 84 8.02 -7.76 -16.06
CA THR A 84 9.43 -7.47 -16.34
C THR A 84 9.77 -6.70 -17.63
N SER A 85 10.15 -5.43 -17.48
CA SER A 85 11.41 -4.90 -18.02
C SER A 85 11.60 -3.45 -17.57
N SER A 86 12.85 -3.14 -17.19
CA SER A 86 13.41 -1.83 -16.81
C SER A 86 13.32 -1.48 -15.33
N ALA A 87 14.46 -1.67 -14.66
CA ALA A 87 14.76 -1.14 -13.34
C ALA A 87 14.41 0.35 -13.26
N PRO A 88 13.87 0.85 -12.13
CA PRO A 88 13.81 2.29 -11.92
C PRO A 88 15.24 2.82 -11.84
N THR A 89 15.63 3.61 -12.83
CA THR A 89 16.83 4.44 -12.76
C THR A 89 16.65 5.41 -11.61
N TYR A 90 17.40 5.21 -10.53
CA TYR A 90 17.60 6.21 -9.51
C TYR A 90 18.28 7.41 -10.18
N HIS A 91 17.55 8.52 -10.34
CA HIS A 91 18.20 9.81 -10.50
C HIS A 91 18.78 10.18 -9.14
N ASP A 92 20.04 9.82 -8.94
CA ASP A 92 20.92 10.38 -7.95
C ASP A 92 21.37 11.77 -8.44
N SER A 93 21.12 12.79 -7.63
CA SER A 93 21.70 14.12 -7.74
C SER A 93 21.49 14.82 -6.39
N ASN A 94 22.39 14.62 -5.44
CA ASN A 94 23.57 15.49 -5.38
C ASN A 94 24.52 15.03 -4.26
N SER A 95 25.72 14.64 -4.68
CA SER A 95 26.90 14.44 -3.85
C SER A 95 27.42 15.79 -3.34
N ASN A 96 27.81 15.83 -2.06
CA ASN A 96 28.95 16.60 -1.59
C ASN A 96 29.54 15.81 -0.40
N ASN A 97 30.38 14.83 -0.73
CA ASN A 97 31.52 14.44 0.12
C ASN A 97 32.62 15.49 -0.13
N ASP A 98 33.39 15.95 0.83
CA ASP A 98 34.49 15.30 1.56
C ASP A 98 35.10 16.48 2.39
N GLU A 99 35.91 16.36 3.43
CA GLU A 99 36.80 15.32 3.93
C GLU A 99 37.25 15.78 5.32
N THR A 100 37.65 14.83 6.15
CA THR A 100 38.28 15.09 7.45
C THR A 100 39.77 15.42 7.24
N SER A 101 40.35 16.37 7.98
CA SER A 101 41.79 16.40 8.24
C SER A 101 42.16 17.09 9.56
N ASN A 102 43.17 16.51 10.20
CA ASN A 102 43.55 16.63 11.61
C ASN A 102 44.42 17.88 11.97
N SER A 103 44.25 18.33 13.21
CA SER A 103 45.25 18.75 14.22
C SER A 103 46.25 19.93 13.99
N THR A 104 46.30 20.79 15.02
CA THR A 104 47.51 21.30 15.72
C THR A 104 48.03 22.74 15.47
N LEU A 105 47.80 23.58 16.51
CA LEU A 105 48.63 24.63 17.16
C LEU A 105 48.94 26.03 16.56
N ALA A 106 48.94 26.99 17.51
CA ALA A 106 49.68 28.26 17.62
C ALA A 106 49.21 29.44 16.73
N ASN A 107 49.16 30.71 17.15
CA ASN A 107 49.47 31.42 18.41
C ASN A 107 48.96 32.89 18.25
N SER A 108 48.70 33.54 19.39
CA SER A 108 48.96 34.97 19.72
C SER A 108 48.23 36.17 19.08
N GLU A 109 47.86 37.10 19.99
CA GLU A 109 47.84 38.59 19.90
C GLU A 109 46.77 39.21 18.97
N GLU A 110 46.03 40.30 19.26
CA GLU A 110 46.21 41.52 20.06
C GLU A 110 44.84 42.25 20.17
N ASN A 111 44.50 42.80 21.36
CA ASN A 111 43.83 44.09 21.67
C ASN A 111 43.03 44.05 22.98
#